data_AF-A0A6C0CWM4-F1
#
_entry.id   AF-A0A6C0CWM4-F1
#
_cell.length_a   1.000
_cell.length_b   1.000
_cell.length_c   1.000
_cell.angle_alpha   90.00
_cell.angle_beta   90.00
_cell.angle_gamma   90.00
#
_symmetry.space_group_name_H-M   'P 1'
#
loop_
_entity.id
_entity.type
_entity.pdbx_description
1 polymer ?
#
loop_
_entity_poly.entity_id
_entity_poly.type
_entity_poly.pdbx_seq_one_letter_code
_entity_poly.pdbx_strand_id
1 'polypeptide(L)'
;MELENSVNINEQKELIQYFSKNDYKNIKSTLLHNRMNDYEDFLKKTCFVYKENHIVINYSYLKWIMKNGVYTNESLIEYIMNVFKETLCYHKKFILHINSNHLTMMDIDKYYLFIKNISLIMKETFPNKLDKCFVYNAPFIFSKLFSILSVFIDKATLQKIKIVDLD
;
A
#
# COMPACT_ATOMS: atom_id res chain seq x y z
N MET A 1 9.74 25.10 -6.37
CA MET A 1 10.56 23.87 -6.35
C MET A 1 11.01 23.50 -4.94
N GLU A 2 11.45 24.44 -4.10
CA GLU A 2 11.84 24.15 -2.70
C GLU A 2 10.65 23.85 -1.77
N LEU A 3 9.52 24.56 -1.93
CA LEU A 3 8.30 24.36 -1.14
C LEU A 3 7.64 22.99 -1.35
N GLU A 4 7.53 22.51 -2.60
CA GLU A 4 7.01 21.17 -2.91
C GLU A 4 7.89 20.06 -2.34
N ASN A 5 9.23 20.26 -2.33
CA ASN A 5 10.15 19.31 -1.72
C ASN A 5 10.02 19.29 -0.19
N SER A 6 9.83 20.45 0.46
CA SER A 6 9.65 20.51 1.92
C SER A 6 8.32 19.92 2.41
N VAL A 7 7.23 20.12 1.65
CA VAL A 7 5.91 19.53 1.97
C VAL A 7 5.99 18.00 1.88
N ASN A 8 6.64 17.49 0.84
CA ASN A 8 6.82 16.04 0.65
C ASN A 8 7.63 15.40 1.80
N ILE A 9 8.67 16.07 2.31
CA ILE A 9 9.50 15.55 3.40
C ILE A 9 8.70 15.43 4.71
N ASN A 10 7.87 16.40 5.04
CA ASN A 10 7.07 16.36 6.27
C ASN A 10 6.02 15.25 6.24
N GLU A 11 5.33 15.07 5.12
CA GLU A 11 4.37 13.98 4.92
C GLU A 11 5.05 12.61 4.99
N GLN A 12 6.22 12.46 4.37
CA GLN A 12 7.01 11.24 4.47
C GLN A 12 7.37 10.93 5.93
N LYS A 13 7.83 11.92 6.70
CA LYS A 13 8.15 11.75 8.13
C LYS A 13 6.93 11.33 8.96
N GLU A 14 5.78 11.96 8.75
CA GLU A 14 4.53 11.57 9.41
C GLU A 14 4.14 10.11 9.09
N LEU A 15 4.24 9.72 7.82
CA LEU A 15 3.94 8.35 7.38
C LEU A 15 4.94 7.32 7.94
N ILE A 16 6.22 7.66 8.00
CA ILE A 16 7.26 6.81 8.64
C ILE A 16 6.92 6.57 10.11
N GLN A 17 6.55 7.61 10.85
CA GLN A 17 6.12 7.48 12.24
C GLN A 17 4.84 6.65 12.36
N TYR A 18 3.87 6.86 11.46
CA TYR A 18 2.65 6.07 11.41
C TYR A 18 2.96 4.58 11.18
N PHE A 19 3.81 4.24 10.20
CA PHE A 19 4.18 2.85 9.90
C PHE A 19 4.94 2.19 11.06
N SER A 20 5.82 2.94 11.74
CA SER A 20 6.56 2.43 12.90
C SER A 20 5.63 2.06 14.07
N LYS A 21 4.60 2.87 14.32
CA LYS A 21 3.57 2.56 15.34
C LYS A 21 2.69 1.38 14.94
N ASN A 22 2.42 1.24 13.65
CA ASN A 22 1.54 0.23 13.07
C ASN A 22 2.29 -0.97 12.48
N ASP A 23 3.39 -1.35 13.12
CA ASP A 23 4.19 -2.50 12.70
C ASP A 23 3.47 -3.84 12.92
N TYR A 24 3.74 -4.85 12.08
CA TYR A 24 3.11 -6.17 12.17
C TYR A 24 3.23 -6.82 13.57
N LYS A 25 4.36 -6.61 14.26
CA LYS A 25 4.55 -7.09 15.64
C LYS A 25 3.56 -6.43 16.61
N ASN A 26 3.37 -5.12 16.48
CA ASN A 26 2.44 -4.34 17.31
C ASN A 26 0.98 -4.69 17.01
N ILE A 27 0.66 -4.94 15.74
CA ILE A 27 -0.66 -5.41 15.31
C ILE A 27 -1.01 -6.73 16.03
N LYS A 28 -0.08 -7.69 16.01
CA LYS A 28 -0.27 -9.00 16.65
C LYS A 28 -0.40 -8.90 18.17
N SER A 29 0.39 -8.06 18.84
CA SER A 29 0.31 -7.90 20.30
C SER A 29 -0.99 -7.23 20.74
N THR A 30 -1.47 -6.23 19.98
CA THR A 30 -2.71 -5.50 20.28
C THR A 30 -3.92 -6.42 20.25
N LEU A 31 -3.98 -7.37 19.31
CA LEU A 31 -5.04 -8.37 19.20
C LEU A 31 -5.06 -9.41 20.32
N LEU A 32 -3.90 -9.70 20.92
CA LEU A 32 -3.81 -10.64 22.04
C LEU A 32 -4.33 -10.02 23.35
N HIS A 33 -4.26 -8.68 23.47
CA HIS A 33 -4.61 -7.96 24.70
C HIS A 33 -6.00 -7.33 24.64
N ASN A 34 -6.40 -6.81 23.48
CA ASN A 34 -7.71 -6.23 23.26
C ASN A 34 -8.52 -7.21 22.41
N ARG A 35 -9.73 -7.58 22.86
CA ARG A 35 -10.76 -8.26 22.06
C ARG A 35 -11.26 -7.33 20.94
N MET A 36 -10.37 -6.77 20.12
CA MET A 36 -10.70 -6.00 18.94
C MET A 36 -11.19 -6.99 17.87
N ASN A 37 -12.49 -7.27 17.93
CA ASN A 37 -13.20 -8.00 16.87
C ASN A 37 -13.58 -7.08 15.69
N ASP A 38 -13.10 -5.84 15.66
CA ASP A 38 -13.45 -4.90 14.61
C ASP A 38 -12.54 -5.09 13.40
N TYR A 39 -12.85 -6.10 12.59
CA TYR A 39 -12.20 -6.36 11.32
C TYR A 39 -12.30 -5.16 10.36
N GLU A 40 -13.31 -4.30 10.54
CA GLU A 40 -13.47 -3.08 9.76
C GLU A 40 -12.35 -2.07 10.04
N ASP A 41 -11.90 -1.95 11.29
CA ASP A 41 -10.75 -1.10 11.66
C ASP A 41 -9.46 -1.60 10.97
N PHE A 42 -9.27 -2.91 10.88
CA PHE A 42 -8.13 -3.49 10.16
C PHE A 42 -8.20 -3.23 8.66
N LEU A 43 -9.39 -3.31 8.08
CA LEU A 43 -9.62 -3.00 6.67
C LEU A 43 -9.31 -1.52 6.39
N LYS A 44 -9.82 -0.61 7.24
CA LYS A 44 -9.54 0.85 7.19
C LYS A 44 -8.06 1.18 7.31
N LYS A 45 -7.30 0.40 8.08
CA LYS A 45 -5.84 0.58 8.22
C LYS A 45 -5.05 -0.09 7.11
N THR A 46 -5.67 -0.95 6.30
CA THR A 46 -5.04 -1.61 5.16
C THR A 46 -4.89 -0.67 3.97
N CYS A 47 -5.94 0.08 3.63
CA CYS A 47 -5.91 1.06 2.55
C CYS A 47 -6.81 2.24 2.87
N PHE A 48 -6.30 3.47 2.80
CA PHE A 48 -7.06 4.67 3.13
C PHE A 48 -6.53 5.91 2.41
N VAL A 49 -7.36 6.95 2.33
CA VAL A 49 -6.95 8.28 1.88
C VAL A 49 -6.27 9.02 3.03
N TYR A 50 -5.03 9.44 2.82
CA TYR A 50 -4.24 10.27 3.72
C TYR A 50 -4.08 11.64 3.08
N LYS A 51 -4.79 12.67 3.56
CA LYS A 51 -4.69 14.06 3.03
C LYS A 51 -4.91 14.16 1.51
N GLU A 52 -6.04 14.75 1.11
CA GLU A 52 -6.36 15.04 -0.30
C GLU A 52 -6.30 13.79 -1.20
N ASN A 53 -5.30 13.69 -2.07
CA ASN A 53 -5.17 12.66 -3.08
C ASN A 53 -4.08 11.63 -2.78
N HIS A 54 -3.52 11.61 -1.56
CA HIS A 54 -2.57 10.58 -1.20
C HIS A 54 -3.31 9.36 -0.65
N ILE A 55 -2.97 8.19 -1.17
CA ILE A 55 -3.54 6.91 -0.76
C ILE A 55 -2.42 6.13 -0.08
N VAL A 56 -2.71 5.56 1.08
CA VAL A 56 -1.79 4.72 1.83
C VAL A 56 -2.25 3.28 1.73
N ILE A 57 -1.33 2.37 1.38
CA ILE A 57 -1.50 0.92 1.51
C ILE A 57 -0.49 0.43 2.56
N ASN A 58 -0.99 -0.17 3.63
CA ASN A 58 -0.15 -0.74 4.68
C ASN A 58 -0.11 -2.27 4.57
N TYR A 59 0.99 -2.79 4.03
CA TYR A 59 1.17 -4.22 3.82
C TYR A 59 1.10 -5.03 5.12
N SER A 60 1.47 -4.47 6.27
CA SER A 60 1.40 -5.19 7.54
C SER A 60 -0.05 -5.57 7.91
N TYR A 61 -1.02 -4.66 7.70
CA TYR A 61 -2.43 -4.97 7.89
C TYR A 61 -2.97 -5.89 6.78
N LEU A 62 -2.59 -5.64 5.53
CA LEU A 62 -2.95 -6.50 4.39
C LEU A 62 -2.54 -7.95 4.62
N LYS A 63 -1.27 -8.17 4.97
CA LYS A 63 -0.70 -9.48 5.31
C LYS A 63 -1.46 -10.14 6.45
N TRP A 64 -1.83 -9.39 7.48
CA TRP A 64 -2.61 -9.93 8.59
C TRP A 64 -3.99 -10.40 8.11
N ILE A 65 -4.73 -9.59 7.37
CA ILE A 65 -6.05 -9.93 6.83
C ILE A 65 -5.96 -11.21 5.97
N MET A 66 -5.05 -11.21 5.00
CA MET A 66 -4.89 -12.33 4.06
C MET A 66 -4.40 -13.61 4.75
N LYS A 67 -3.58 -13.50 5.81
CA LYS A 67 -3.10 -14.67 6.55
C LYS A 67 -4.20 -15.31 7.40
N ASN A 68 -5.09 -14.51 7.97
CA ASN A 68 -6.16 -14.99 8.85
C ASN A 68 -7.47 -15.28 8.10
N GLY A 69 -7.54 -15.01 6.79
CA GLY A 69 -8.71 -15.32 5.98
C GLY A 69 -9.96 -14.52 6.36
N VAL A 70 -9.77 -13.31 6.91
CA VAL A 70 -10.88 -12.46 7.41
C VAL A 70 -11.74 -11.96 6.25
N TYR A 71 -11.12 -11.69 5.11
CA TYR A 71 -11.78 -11.27 3.87
C TYR A 71 -11.31 -12.14 2.71
N THR A 72 -12.19 -12.34 1.72
CA THR A 72 -11.80 -12.93 0.44
C THR A 72 -10.90 -11.96 -0.34
N ASN A 73 -10.14 -12.48 -1.29
CA ASN A 73 -9.30 -11.64 -2.15
C ASN A 73 -10.14 -10.64 -2.94
N GLU A 74 -11.32 -11.07 -3.39
CA GLU A 74 -12.26 -10.27 -4.18
C GLU A 74 -12.77 -9.08 -3.37
N SER A 75 -13.27 -9.31 -2.15
CA SER A 75 -13.77 -8.23 -1.28
C SER A 75 -12.66 -7.26 -0.87
N LEU A 76 -11.44 -7.75 -0.69
CA LEU A 76 -10.30 -6.92 -0.35
C LEU A 76 -9.83 -6.06 -1.53
N ILE A 77 -9.79 -6.63 -2.74
CA ILE A 77 -9.52 -5.87 -3.97
C ILE A 77 -10.61 -4.83 -4.18
N GLU A 78 -11.88 -5.19 -4.05
CA GLU A 78 -13.02 -4.27 -4.20
C GLU A 78 -12.91 -3.09 -3.23
N TYR A 79 -12.62 -3.37 -1.95
CA TYR A 79 -12.40 -2.34 -0.95
C TYR A 79 -11.28 -1.37 -1.37
N ILE A 80 -10.12 -1.91 -1.76
CA ILE A 80 -8.99 -1.08 -2.21
C ILE A 80 -9.42 -0.26 -3.44
N MET A 81 -10.07 -0.86 -4.44
CA MET A 81 -10.52 -0.13 -5.63
C MET A 81 -11.51 0.99 -5.31
N ASN A 82 -12.38 0.82 -4.32
CA ASN A 82 -13.32 1.85 -3.91
C ASN A 82 -12.60 3.07 -3.31
N VAL A 83 -11.56 2.88 -2.49
CA VAL A 83 -10.72 3.98 -1.99
C VAL A 83 -10.11 4.78 -3.15
N PHE A 84 -9.62 4.11 -4.19
CA PHE A 84 -9.05 4.77 -5.36
C PHE A 84 -10.12 5.49 -6.19
N LYS A 85 -11.31 4.89 -6.39
CA LYS A 85 -12.44 5.52 -7.10
C LYS A 85 -12.88 6.80 -6.38
N GLU A 86 -13.10 6.72 -5.07
CA GLU A 86 -13.51 7.86 -4.25
C GLU A 86 -12.50 9.01 -4.34
N THR A 87 -11.20 8.70 -4.26
CA THR A 87 -10.14 9.71 -4.44
C THR A 87 -10.21 10.36 -5.83
N LEU A 88 -10.44 9.56 -6.87
CA LEU A 88 -10.50 10.03 -8.25
C LEU A 88 -11.80 10.75 -8.63
N CYS A 89 -12.84 10.70 -7.79
CA CYS A 89 -14.03 11.53 -7.95
C CYS A 89 -13.70 13.02 -7.74
N TYR A 90 -12.72 13.33 -6.90
CA TYR A 90 -12.36 14.71 -6.53
C TYR A 90 -11.01 15.16 -7.12
N HIS A 91 -10.14 14.21 -7.48
CA HIS A 91 -8.78 14.50 -7.94
C HIS A 91 -8.48 13.82 -9.29
N LYS A 92 -7.76 14.51 -10.17
CA LYS A 92 -7.41 13.96 -11.50
C LYS A 92 -6.40 12.81 -11.44
N LYS A 93 -5.56 12.81 -10.41
CA LYS A 93 -4.46 11.88 -10.16
C LYS A 93 -4.31 11.65 -8.65
N PHE A 94 -3.67 10.56 -8.27
CA PHE A 94 -3.36 10.22 -6.88
C PHE A 94 -1.87 9.96 -6.66
N ILE A 95 -1.42 10.11 -5.42
CA ILE A 95 -0.10 9.72 -4.96
C ILE A 95 -0.26 8.47 -4.09
N LEU A 96 0.54 7.44 -4.33
CA LEU A 96 0.45 6.18 -3.60
C LEU A 96 1.62 6.06 -2.61
N HIS A 97 1.32 5.65 -1.39
CA HIS A 97 2.29 5.36 -0.34
C HIS A 97 2.13 3.91 0.10
N ILE A 98 3.14 3.08 -0.14
CA ILE A 98 3.10 1.65 0.20
C ILE A 98 4.10 1.40 1.33
N ASN A 99 3.61 1.02 2.50
CA ASN A 99 4.48 0.39 3.50
C ASN A 99 4.64 -1.08 3.14
N SER A 100 5.87 -1.49 2.87
CA SER A 100 6.19 -2.87 2.49
C SER A 100 6.89 -3.66 3.61
N ASN A 101 6.83 -3.15 4.84
CA ASN A 101 7.45 -3.79 5.98
C ASN A 101 6.95 -5.23 6.18
N HIS A 102 7.86 -6.15 6.53
CA HIS A 102 7.62 -7.59 6.67
C HIS A 102 7.18 -8.33 5.41
N LEU A 103 7.33 -7.75 4.21
CA LEU A 103 7.20 -8.50 2.97
C LEU A 103 8.34 -9.53 2.86
N THR A 104 7.98 -10.81 2.72
CA THR A 104 8.93 -11.92 2.57
C THR A 104 8.79 -12.57 1.20
N MET A 105 9.77 -13.38 0.81
CA MET A 105 9.71 -14.16 -0.43
C MET A 105 8.48 -15.09 -0.46
N MET A 106 8.20 -15.76 0.66
CA MET A 106 7.02 -16.63 0.79
C MET A 106 5.71 -15.88 0.57
N ASP A 107 5.65 -14.61 0.99
CA ASP A 107 4.45 -13.80 0.76
C ASP A 107 4.27 -13.48 -0.73
N ILE A 108 5.35 -13.17 -1.44
CA ILE A 108 5.31 -12.91 -2.89
C ILE A 108 4.77 -14.14 -3.63
N ASP A 109 5.27 -15.33 -3.31
CA ASP A 109 4.83 -16.57 -3.94
C ASP A 109 3.37 -16.89 -3.57
N LYS A 110 3.04 -16.84 -2.27
CA LYS A 110 1.70 -17.16 -1.77
C LYS A 110 0.62 -16.22 -2.29
N TYR A 111 0.93 -14.93 -2.39
CA TYR A 111 -0.01 -13.88 -2.77
C TYR A 111 0.18 -13.40 -4.21
N TYR A 112 0.92 -14.14 -5.03
CA TYR A 112 1.22 -13.80 -6.42
C TYR A 112 -0.05 -13.47 -7.23
N LEU A 113 -1.09 -14.31 -7.12
CA LEU A 113 -2.33 -14.11 -7.87
C LEU A 113 -3.05 -12.82 -7.44
N PHE A 114 -3.05 -12.51 -6.15
CA PHE A 114 -3.60 -11.26 -5.63
C PHE A 114 -2.84 -10.04 -6.19
N ILE A 115 -1.50 -10.08 -6.13
CA ILE A 115 -0.61 -9.02 -6.63
C ILE A 115 -0.80 -8.82 -8.14
N LYS A 116 -0.91 -9.92 -8.89
CA LYS A 116 -1.18 -9.88 -10.33
C LYS A 116 -2.54 -9.25 -10.63
N ASN A 117 -3.59 -9.72 -9.96
CA ASN A 117 -4.96 -9.25 -10.21
C ASN A 117 -5.10 -7.77 -9.89
N ILE A 118 -4.61 -7.31 -8.75
CA ILE A 118 -4.67 -5.89 -8.40
C ILE A 118 -3.87 -5.03 -9.39
N SER A 119 -2.71 -5.50 -9.86
CA SER A 119 -1.91 -4.78 -10.85
C SER A 119 -2.62 -4.63 -12.20
N LEU A 120 -3.29 -5.69 -12.67
CA LEU A 120 -4.05 -5.66 -13.92
C LEU A 120 -5.28 -4.76 -13.80
N ILE A 121 -6.06 -4.92 -12.73
CA ILE A 121 -7.25 -4.10 -12.48
C ILE A 121 -6.87 -2.62 -12.38
N MET A 122 -5.79 -2.29 -11.67
CA MET A 122 -5.29 -0.92 -11.56
C MET A 122 -4.91 -0.32 -12.92
N LYS A 123 -4.22 -1.10 -13.76
CA LYS A 123 -3.81 -0.68 -15.10
C LYS A 123 -5.01 -0.42 -16.01
N GLU A 124 -6.02 -1.28 -15.97
CA GLU A 124 -7.21 -1.20 -16.81
C GLU A 124 -8.18 -0.11 -16.33
N THR A 125 -8.38 0.00 -15.01
CA THR A 125 -9.37 0.90 -14.40
C THR A 125 -8.85 2.33 -14.24
N PHE A 126 -7.55 2.49 -13.94
CA PHE A 126 -6.96 3.80 -13.64
C PHE A 126 -5.72 4.10 -14.50
N PRO A 127 -5.81 3.99 -15.84
CA PRO A 127 -4.66 4.24 -16.71
C PRO A 127 -4.18 5.68 -16.55
N ASN A 128 -2.87 5.86 -16.40
CA ASN A 128 -2.20 7.16 -16.26
C ASN A 128 -2.65 8.02 -15.07
N LYS A 129 -3.35 7.46 -14.06
CA LYS A 129 -3.84 8.19 -12.89
C LYS A 129 -2.84 8.27 -11.73
N LEU A 130 -1.88 7.34 -11.65
CA LEU A 130 -0.79 7.41 -10.68
C LEU A 130 0.13 8.59 -11.01
N ASP A 131 0.37 9.48 -10.05
CA ASP A 131 1.36 10.55 -10.19
C ASP A 131 2.73 10.13 -9.66
N LYS A 132 2.79 9.67 -8.40
CA LYS A 132 3.99 9.16 -7.73
C LYS A 132 3.62 7.97 -6.86
N CYS A 133 4.54 7.02 -6.70
CA CYS A 133 4.41 5.92 -5.75
C CYS A 133 5.64 5.88 -4.84
N PHE A 134 5.44 6.04 -3.54
CA PHE A 134 6.48 5.98 -2.53
C PHE A 134 6.42 4.64 -1.81
N VAL A 135 7.52 3.91 -1.79
CA VAL A 135 7.63 2.61 -1.13
C VAL A 135 8.50 2.77 0.10
N TYR A 136 7.91 2.53 1.25
CA TYR A 136 8.54 2.64 2.56
C TYR A 136 8.93 1.26 3.07
N ASN A 137 10.00 1.21 3.86
CA ASN A 137 10.49 -0.01 4.52
C ASN A 137 10.67 -1.16 3.53
N ALA A 138 11.20 -0.87 2.34
CA ALA A 138 11.40 -1.84 1.28
C ALA A 138 12.42 -2.90 1.71
N PRO A 139 12.02 -4.18 1.94
CA PRO A 139 12.99 -5.22 2.20
C PRO A 139 13.80 -5.51 0.94
N PHE A 140 14.97 -6.15 1.08
CA PHE A 140 15.81 -6.51 -0.08
C PHE A 140 15.02 -7.29 -1.17
N ILE A 141 14.02 -8.07 -0.74
CA ILE A 141 13.18 -8.88 -1.62
C ILE A 141 12.19 -8.06 -2.44
N PHE A 142 11.99 -6.77 -2.12
CA PHE A 142 11.16 -5.85 -2.89
C PHE A 142 11.61 -5.78 -4.36
N SER A 143 12.91 -5.90 -4.64
CA SER A 143 13.45 -5.99 -6.01
C SER A 143 12.82 -7.13 -6.84
N LYS A 144 12.47 -8.26 -6.21
CA LYS A 144 11.76 -9.38 -6.85
C LYS A 144 10.30 -9.05 -7.09
N LEU A 145 9.62 -8.46 -6.11
CA LEU A 145 8.25 -7.96 -6.29
C LEU A 145 8.20 -6.95 -7.45
N PHE A 146 9.14 -6.00 -7.49
CA PHE A 146 9.25 -5.01 -8.56
C PHE A 146 9.44 -5.67 -9.93
N SER A 147 10.27 -6.71 -10.01
CA SER A 147 10.47 -7.49 -11.24
C SER A 147 9.17 -8.15 -11.71
N ILE A 148 8.36 -8.71 -10.79
CA ILE A 148 7.05 -9.28 -11.11
C ILE A 148 6.10 -8.19 -11.62
N LEU A 149 6.01 -7.06 -10.91
CA LEU A 149 5.15 -5.94 -11.29
C LEU A 149 5.53 -5.38 -12.67
N SER A 150 6.82 -5.41 -13.04
CA SER A 150 7.30 -4.93 -14.34
C SER A 150 6.76 -5.69 -15.54
N VAL A 151 6.26 -6.92 -15.35
CA VAL A 151 5.62 -7.71 -16.40
C VAL A 151 4.22 -7.18 -16.73
N PHE A 152 3.54 -6.59 -15.74
CA PHE A 152 2.14 -6.17 -15.87
C PHE A 152 2.01 -4.67 -16.12
N ILE A 153 2.93 -3.88 -15.58
CA ILE A 153 2.87 -2.42 -15.56
C ILE A 153 3.79 -1.82 -16.62
N ASP A 154 3.38 -0.73 -17.26
CA ASP A 154 4.17 -0.04 -18.28
C ASP A 154 5.39 0.70 -17.68
N LYS A 155 6.40 0.94 -18.52
CA LYS A 155 7.65 1.60 -18.11
C LYS A 155 7.44 3.00 -17.53
N ALA A 156 6.49 3.78 -18.04
CA ALA A 156 6.23 5.13 -17.55
C ALA A 156 5.62 5.10 -16.13
N THR A 157 4.79 4.11 -15.82
CA THR A 157 4.28 3.89 -14.47
C THR A 157 5.36 3.37 -13.52
N LEU A 158 6.24 2.46 -13.96
CA LEU A 158 7.37 1.98 -13.14
C LEU A 158 8.31 3.12 -12.72
N GLN A 159 8.54 4.11 -13.59
CA GLN A 159 9.38 5.28 -13.31
C GLN A 159 8.83 6.19 -12.20
N LYS A 160 7.55 6.05 -11.83
CA LYS A 160 6.91 6.82 -10.76
C LYS A 160 7.15 6.21 -9.38
N ILE A 161 7.68 4.99 -9.32
CA ILE A 161 7.97 4.28 -8.07
C ILE A 161 9.31 4.77 -7.51
N LYS A 162 9.30 5.21 -6.26
CA LYS A 162 10.45 5.68 -5.51
C LYS A 162 10.52 4.94 -4.19
N ILE A 163 11.67 4.34 -3.89
CA ILE A 163 11.94 3.80 -2.55
C ILE A 163 12.30 4.98 -1.66
N VAL A 164 11.70 5.03 -0.46
CA VAL A 164 12.00 6.02 0.56
C VAL A 164 13.01 5.41 1.51
N ASP A 165 14.23 5.93 1.47
CA ASP A 165 15.30 5.55 2.39
C ASP A 165 15.16 6.34 3.70
N LEU A 166 15.42 5.64 4.81
CA LEU A 166 15.49 6.22 6.15
C LEU A 166 16.96 6.50 6.46
N ASP A 167 17.49 7.61 5.95
CA ASP A 167 18.78 8.14 6.40
C ASP A 167 18.63 8.82 7.79
#